data_AF-A0A093YPC1-F1
#
_entry.id   AF-A0A093YPC1-F1
#
_cell.length_a   1.000
_cell.length_b   1.000
_cell.length_c   1.000
_cell.angle_alpha   90.00
_cell.angle_beta   90.00
_cell.angle_gamma   90.00
#
_symmetry.space_group_name_H-M   'P 1'
#
loop_
_entity.id
_entity.type
_entity.pdbx_description
1 polymer ?
#
loop_
_entity_poly.entity_id
_entity_poly.type
_entity_poly.pdbx_seq_one_letter_code
_entity_poly.pdbx_strand_id
1 'polypeptide(L)'
;PKLAVAPAPSSDPVVAAADAEIMRRFPELVDQPPHGVSVDHERATQPAYRAYRNAVPPAFLASRNLAYCGLAAIGLRGFWIAQMQALWITAFLGDKLSVELPDEEEAARQALLESRFFRYRASNGLGAKSADMVFEIVPFVDTLCRDLGIESRRKGGWREIFEWYGVNDYSEVVEEWMKKEKLAEVGEL
;
A
#
# COMPACT_ATOMS: atom_id res chain seq x y z
N PRO A 1 -18.13 10.41 12.02
CA PRO A 1 -17.35 9.75 10.93
C PRO A 1 -16.85 8.37 11.38
N LYS A 2 -17.32 7.28 10.75
CA LYS A 2 -16.80 5.95 11.04
C LYS A 2 -15.39 5.88 10.45
N LEU A 3 -14.37 5.91 11.31
CA LEU A 3 -13.00 5.63 10.92
C LEU A 3 -13.00 4.28 10.22
N ALA A 4 -12.59 4.24 8.94
CA ALA A 4 -12.49 3.04 8.09
C ALA A 4 -11.51 1.96 8.62
N VAL A 5 -11.06 2.10 9.87
CA VAL A 5 -10.20 1.18 10.63
C VAL A 5 -11.04 0.20 11.48
N ALA A 6 -12.36 0.36 11.52
CA ALA A 6 -13.26 -0.51 12.28
C ALA A 6 -13.63 -1.80 11.50
N PRO A 7 -13.88 -2.93 12.17
CA PRO A 7 -14.16 -4.19 11.51
C PRO A 7 -15.54 -4.18 10.91
N ALA A 8 -15.62 -4.48 9.62
CA ALA A 8 -16.86 -4.99 9.06
C ALA A 8 -17.07 -6.44 9.54
N PRO A 9 -18.26 -6.81 10.00
CA PRO A 9 -18.60 -8.18 10.37
C PRO A 9 -18.47 -9.13 9.17
N SER A 10 -18.25 -10.42 9.44
CA SER A 10 -18.01 -11.46 8.42
C SER A 10 -19.20 -11.74 7.48
N SER A 11 -20.39 -11.19 7.77
CA SER A 11 -21.60 -11.29 6.96
C SER A 11 -21.88 -10.04 6.11
N ASP A 12 -20.94 -9.09 6.03
CA ASP A 12 -21.09 -7.87 5.24
C ASP A 12 -21.12 -8.19 3.72
N PRO A 13 -22.21 -7.86 3.00
CA PRO A 13 -22.31 -8.13 1.56
C PRO A 13 -21.23 -7.43 0.74
N VAL A 14 -20.72 -6.29 1.20
CA VAL A 14 -19.63 -5.55 0.52
C VAL A 14 -18.32 -6.32 0.64
N VAL A 15 -18.06 -6.94 1.79
CA VAL A 15 -16.88 -7.81 1.99
C VAL A 15 -17.00 -9.07 1.14
N ALA A 16 -18.18 -9.71 1.11
CA ALA A 16 -18.41 -10.89 0.29
C ALA A 16 -18.23 -10.61 -1.21
N ALA A 17 -18.69 -9.45 -1.70
CA ALA A 17 -18.47 -9.02 -3.07
C ALA A 17 -16.98 -8.80 -3.39
N ALA A 18 -16.24 -8.15 -2.48
CA ALA A 18 -14.80 -7.98 -2.61
C ALA A 18 -14.05 -9.32 -2.63
N ASP A 19 -14.43 -10.27 -1.76
CA ASP A 19 -13.88 -11.62 -1.74
C ASP A 19 -14.13 -12.34 -3.08
N ALA A 20 -15.35 -12.27 -3.60
CA ALA A 20 -15.68 -12.85 -4.90
C ALA A 20 -14.87 -12.22 -6.05
N GLU A 21 -14.64 -10.91 -6.01
CA GLU A 21 -13.78 -10.23 -7.00
C GLU A 21 -12.32 -10.71 -6.91
N ILE A 22 -11.77 -10.82 -5.69
CA ILE A 22 -10.40 -11.32 -5.49
C ILE A 22 -10.27 -12.75 -6.01
N MET A 23 -11.21 -13.65 -5.68
CA MET A 23 -11.18 -15.03 -6.17
C MET A 23 -11.34 -15.12 -7.69
N ARG A 24 -12.13 -14.23 -8.30
CA ARG A 24 -12.27 -14.18 -9.76
C ARG A 24 -10.97 -13.72 -10.45
N ARG A 25 -10.23 -12.79 -9.84
CA ARG A 25 -8.99 -12.24 -10.39
C ARG A 25 -7.77 -13.13 -10.11
N PHE A 26 -7.78 -13.85 -9.00
CA PHE A 26 -6.70 -14.70 -8.54
C PHE A 26 -7.27 -16.06 -8.08
N PRO A 27 -7.70 -16.93 -9.02
CA PRO A 27 -8.34 -18.22 -8.68
C PRO A 27 -7.47 -19.12 -7.80
N GLU A 28 -6.14 -18.98 -7.88
CA GLU A 28 -5.17 -19.73 -7.09
C GLU A 28 -5.27 -19.42 -5.58
N LEU A 29 -5.84 -18.27 -5.20
CA LEU A 29 -6.03 -17.91 -3.79
C LEU A 29 -7.15 -18.70 -3.10
N VAL A 30 -7.96 -19.44 -3.85
CA VAL A 30 -8.97 -20.35 -3.30
C VAL A 30 -8.30 -21.53 -2.60
N ASP A 31 -7.22 -22.06 -3.17
CA ASP A 31 -6.48 -23.19 -2.62
C ASP A 31 -5.28 -22.71 -1.79
N GLN A 32 -5.59 -22.32 -0.55
CA GLN A 32 -4.57 -21.76 0.34
C GLN A 32 -3.65 -22.84 0.88
N PRO A 33 -2.35 -22.52 1.11
CA PRO A 33 -1.47 -23.45 1.79
C PRO A 33 -2.03 -23.81 3.18
N PRO A 34 -1.75 -25.02 3.68
CA PRO A 34 -2.20 -25.43 5.00
C PRO A 34 -1.71 -24.45 6.07
N HIS A 35 -2.51 -24.29 7.12
CA HIS A 35 -2.18 -23.39 8.21
C HIS A 35 -0.95 -23.86 8.97
N GLY A 36 -0.02 -22.94 9.21
CA GLY A 36 1.14 -23.20 10.06
C GLY A 36 0.72 -23.34 11.54
N VAL A 37 1.47 -24.13 12.31
CA VAL A 37 1.23 -24.34 13.76
C VAL A 37 1.35 -23.06 14.60
N SER A 38 1.96 -22.01 14.06
CA SER A 38 2.18 -20.72 14.73
C SER A 38 1.19 -19.63 14.31
N VAL A 39 0.15 -19.98 13.53
CA VAL A 39 -0.83 -18.99 13.05
C VAL A 39 -1.76 -18.60 14.19
N ASP A 40 -1.76 -17.32 14.52
CA ASP A 40 -2.68 -16.73 15.50
C ASP A 40 -4.07 -16.60 14.87
N HIS A 41 -4.92 -17.60 15.10
CA HIS A 41 -6.29 -17.64 14.58
C HIS A 41 -7.18 -16.53 15.15
N GLU A 42 -6.87 -15.96 16.31
CA GLU A 42 -7.65 -14.85 16.87
C GLU A 42 -7.48 -13.58 16.04
N ARG A 43 -6.29 -13.34 15.47
CA ARG A 43 -6.06 -12.21 14.54
C ARG A 43 -6.91 -12.29 13.28
N ALA A 44 -7.31 -13.48 12.84
CA ALA A 44 -8.17 -13.66 11.67
C ALA A 44 -9.59 -13.11 11.87
N THR A 45 -10.00 -12.89 13.13
CA THR A 45 -11.32 -12.35 13.53
C THR A 45 -11.33 -10.83 13.67
N GLN A 46 -10.15 -10.19 13.66
CA GLN A 46 -10.02 -8.76 13.83
C GLN A 46 -10.26 -7.98 12.52
N PRO A 47 -10.64 -6.69 12.63
CA PRO A 47 -10.62 -5.75 11.51
C PRO A 47 -9.25 -5.69 10.85
N ALA A 48 -9.23 -5.81 9.53
CA ALA A 48 -8.10 -5.37 8.73
C ALA A 48 -8.09 -3.84 8.59
N TYR A 49 -6.90 -3.26 8.48
CA TYR A 49 -6.73 -1.86 8.10
C TYR A 49 -7.17 -1.63 6.66
N ARG A 50 -7.99 -0.59 6.44
CA ARG A 50 -8.48 -0.20 5.11
C ARG A 50 -8.13 1.26 4.86
N ALA A 51 -6.82 1.52 4.77
CA ALA A 51 -6.30 2.82 4.41
C ALA A 51 -5.92 2.83 2.93
N TYR A 52 -6.32 3.87 2.20
CA TYR A 52 -5.88 4.11 0.84
C TYR A 52 -4.35 4.21 0.81
N ARG A 53 -3.72 3.47 -0.11
CA ARG A 53 -2.26 3.32 -0.24
C ARG A 53 -1.57 2.89 1.06
N ASN A 54 -2.29 2.16 1.93
CA ASN A 54 -1.83 1.79 3.28
C ASN A 54 -1.35 2.99 4.11
N ALA A 55 -1.94 4.17 3.91
CA ALA A 55 -1.54 5.38 4.63
C ALA A 55 -2.73 6.25 5.06
N VAL A 56 -3.67 6.54 4.17
CA VAL A 56 -4.71 7.54 4.42
C VAL A 56 -6.06 6.85 4.64
N PRO A 57 -6.74 7.05 5.78
CA PRO A 57 -8.13 6.59 5.91
C PRO A 57 -9.01 7.34 4.89
N PRO A 58 -9.88 6.65 4.12
CA PRO A 58 -10.67 7.25 3.05
C PRO A 58 -11.36 8.59 3.37
N ALA A 59 -11.94 8.71 4.57
CA ALA A 59 -12.60 9.93 5.05
C ALA A 59 -11.70 11.18 5.14
N PHE A 60 -10.39 11.03 5.04
CA PHE A 60 -9.41 12.12 5.10
C PHE A 60 -8.71 12.37 3.75
N LEU A 61 -9.12 11.69 2.66
CA LEU A 61 -8.55 11.93 1.33
C LEU A 61 -8.75 13.37 0.87
N ALA A 62 -9.98 13.89 1.03
CA ALA A 62 -10.32 15.24 0.60
C ALA A 62 -9.66 16.33 1.46
N SER A 63 -9.56 16.11 2.77
CA SER A 63 -9.00 17.10 3.71
C SER A 63 -7.48 17.11 3.77
N ARG A 64 -6.82 16.01 3.33
CA ARG A 64 -5.35 15.87 3.25
C ARG A 64 -4.61 16.27 4.53
N ASN A 65 -5.19 15.94 5.68
CA ASN A 65 -4.67 16.37 6.99
C ASN A 65 -4.41 15.21 7.97
N LEU A 66 -4.56 13.97 7.52
CA LEU A 66 -4.23 12.78 8.30
C LEU A 66 -3.68 11.68 7.38
N ALA A 67 -2.53 11.13 7.76
CA ALA A 67 -1.95 9.94 7.16
C ALA A 67 -1.15 9.16 8.21
N TYR A 68 -1.09 7.84 8.07
CA TYR A 68 -0.29 6.95 8.88
C TYR A 68 0.89 6.43 8.05
N CYS A 69 2.08 6.39 8.65
CA CYS A 69 3.23 5.72 8.07
C CYS A 69 3.47 4.39 8.82
N GLY A 70 3.61 3.29 8.09
CA GLY A 70 3.87 1.96 8.67
C GLY A 70 2.62 1.11 8.98
N LEU A 71 1.47 1.38 8.34
CA LEU A 71 0.32 0.47 8.42
C LEU A 71 0.54 -0.83 7.65
N ALA A 72 1.32 -0.79 6.57
CA ALA A 72 1.78 -1.99 5.90
C ALA A 72 2.71 -2.75 6.85
N ALA A 73 2.48 -4.05 7.03
CA ALA A 73 3.40 -4.89 7.77
C ALA A 73 4.61 -5.14 6.87
N ILE A 74 5.78 -4.77 7.37
CA ILE A 74 7.01 -4.89 6.61
C ILE A 74 7.99 -5.66 7.46
N GLY A 75 8.42 -6.82 6.95
CA GLY A 75 9.53 -7.58 7.55
C GLY A 75 10.87 -6.85 7.41
N LEU A 76 11.94 -7.58 7.10
CA LEU A 76 13.31 -7.05 7.05
C LEU A 76 13.59 -5.94 6.01
N ARG A 77 12.59 -5.52 5.21
CA ARG A 77 12.70 -4.46 4.19
C ARG A 77 11.92 -3.18 4.54
N GLY A 78 11.58 -3.00 5.82
CA GLY A 78 10.80 -1.88 6.37
C GLY A 78 11.22 -0.50 5.92
N PHE A 79 12.53 -0.26 5.91
CA PHE A 79 13.12 1.04 5.64
C PHE A 79 12.86 1.54 4.22
N TRP A 80 12.82 0.64 3.23
CA TRP A 80 12.54 1.03 1.84
C TRP A 80 11.11 1.54 1.67
N ILE A 81 10.13 0.78 2.18
CA ILE A 81 8.73 1.17 2.13
C ILE A 81 8.50 2.42 2.97
N ALA A 82 9.11 2.52 4.16
CA ALA A 82 8.97 3.69 5.03
C ALA A 82 9.46 4.98 4.34
N GLN A 83 10.61 4.93 3.63
CA GLN A 83 11.11 6.06 2.86
C GLN A 83 10.13 6.48 1.77
N MET A 84 9.69 5.53 0.93
CA MET A 84 8.76 5.80 -0.16
C MET A 84 7.40 6.30 0.34
N GLN A 85 6.89 5.71 1.41
CA GLN A 85 5.62 6.08 2.03
C GLN A 85 5.72 7.46 2.71
N ALA A 86 6.82 7.79 3.37
CA ALA A 86 7.04 9.12 3.94
C ALA A 86 7.09 10.21 2.86
N LEU A 87 7.76 9.95 1.73
CA LEU A 87 7.79 10.86 0.59
C LEU A 87 6.39 11.03 -0.02
N TRP A 88 5.67 9.92 -0.24
CA TRP A 88 4.30 9.96 -0.74
C TRP A 88 3.35 10.71 0.19
N ILE A 89 3.43 10.48 1.51
CA ILE A 89 2.63 11.20 2.51
C ILE A 89 2.95 12.69 2.49
N THR A 90 4.23 13.07 2.39
CA THR A 90 4.64 14.47 2.27
C THR A 90 3.99 15.14 1.06
N ALA A 91 4.01 14.47 -0.09
CA ALA A 91 3.35 14.97 -1.29
C ALA A 91 1.81 15.01 -1.14
N PHE A 92 1.21 14.00 -0.51
CA PHE A 92 -0.23 13.93 -0.27
C PHE A 92 -0.74 15.10 0.60
N LEU A 93 -0.08 15.35 1.73
CA LEU A 93 -0.43 16.43 2.66
C LEU A 93 -0.20 17.82 2.04
N GLY A 94 0.80 17.93 1.14
CA GLY A 94 1.12 19.16 0.43
C GLY A 94 0.34 19.39 -0.87
N ASP A 95 -0.61 18.53 -1.22
CA ASP A 95 -1.33 18.54 -2.51
C ASP A 95 -0.40 18.54 -3.75
N LYS A 96 0.67 17.76 -3.68
CA LYS A 96 1.72 17.61 -4.72
C LYS A 96 1.73 16.24 -5.39
N LEU A 97 0.66 15.47 -5.25
CA LEU A 97 0.52 14.23 -6.03
C LEU A 97 0.22 14.61 -7.49
N SER A 98 0.80 13.85 -8.42
CA SER A 98 0.62 14.07 -9.87
C SER A 98 -0.60 13.36 -10.45
N VAL A 99 -1.32 12.61 -9.62
CA VAL A 99 -2.54 11.91 -9.97
C VAL A 99 -3.74 12.60 -9.32
N GLU A 100 -4.87 12.56 -10.01
CA GLU A 100 -6.15 12.86 -9.39
C GLU A 100 -6.48 11.77 -8.37
N LEU A 101 -6.78 12.18 -7.14
CA LEU A 101 -7.21 11.25 -6.11
C LEU A 101 -8.63 10.78 -6.39
N PRO A 102 -8.94 9.49 -6.14
CA PRO A 102 -10.32 9.02 -6.17
C PRO A 102 -11.15 9.70 -5.08
N ASP A 103 -12.47 9.67 -5.24
CA ASP A 103 -13.38 10.02 -4.17
C ASP A 103 -13.29 9.04 -2.98
N GLU A 104 -13.96 9.37 -1.87
CA GLU A 104 -13.92 8.56 -0.65
C GLU A 104 -14.44 7.13 -0.86
N GLU A 105 -15.47 6.96 -1.69
CA GLU A 105 -16.09 5.65 -1.93
C GLU A 105 -15.15 4.74 -2.72
N GLU A 106 -14.58 5.23 -3.81
CA GLU A 106 -13.62 4.50 -4.62
C GLU A 106 -12.32 4.23 -3.86
N ALA A 107 -11.84 5.17 -3.04
CA ALA A 107 -10.69 4.96 -2.18
C ALA A 107 -10.96 3.86 -1.13
N ALA A 108 -12.15 3.85 -0.53
CA ALA A 108 -12.56 2.81 0.40
C ALA A 108 -12.70 1.44 -0.28
N ARG A 109 -13.21 1.40 -1.51
CA ARG A 109 -13.30 0.17 -2.32
C ARG A 109 -11.92 -0.38 -2.65
N GLN A 110 -10.99 0.46 -3.08
CA GLN A 110 -9.59 0.04 -3.35
C GLN A 110 -8.91 -0.49 -2.09
N ALA A 111 -9.03 0.23 -0.96
CA ALA A 111 -8.45 -0.20 0.31
C ALA A 111 -9.07 -1.51 0.82
N LEU A 112 -10.38 -1.73 0.59
CA LEU A 112 -11.04 -2.99 0.89
C LEU A 112 -10.45 -4.12 0.05
N LEU A 113 -10.38 -3.96 -1.28
CA LEU A 113 -9.86 -4.99 -2.17
C LEU A 113 -8.42 -5.36 -1.84
N GLU A 114 -7.56 -4.38 -1.58
CA GLU A 114 -6.18 -4.61 -1.16
C GLU A 114 -6.13 -5.41 0.16
N SER A 115 -6.92 -5.00 1.16
CA SER A 115 -7.03 -5.73 2.43
C SER A 115 -7.50 -7.18 2.22
N ARG A 116 -8.48 -7.41 1.35
CA ARG A 116 -8.99 -8.76 1.05
C ARG A 116 -7.93 -9.59 0.33
N PHE A 117 -7.23 -9.01 -0.64
CA PHE A 117 -6.11 -9.66 -1.32
C PHE A 117 -5.08 -10.18 -0.33
N PHE A 118 -4.58 -9.32 0.59
CA PHE A 118 -3.57 -9.74 1.56
C PHE A 118 -4.08 -10.77 2.56
N ARG A 119 -5.37 -10.72 2.95
CA ARG A 119 -5.97 -11.76 3.79
C ARG A 119 -5.80 -13.14 3.18
N TYR A 120 -6.01 -13.26 1.87
CA TYR A 120 -5.90 -14.56 1.20
C TYR A 120 -4.46 -14.90 0.81
N ARG A 121 -3.70 -13.90 0.36
CA ARG A 121 -2.32 -14.06 -0.13
C ARG A 121 -1.31 -14.35 0.98
N ALA A 122 -1.56 -13.83 2.19
CA ALA A 122 -0.72 -13.98 3.37
C ALA A 122 -1.52 -14.61 4.53
N SER A 123 -2.19 -15.73 4.25
CA SER A 123 -3.06 -16.46 5.20
C SER A 123 -2.33 -16.96 6.46
N ASN A 124 -1.02 -17.19 6.36
CA ASN A 124 -0.17 -17.62 7.47
C ASN A 124 0.63 -16.47 8.11
N GLY A 125 0.40 -15.23 7.69
CA GLY A 125 1.13 -14.03 8.13
C GLY A 125 0.22 -13.00 8.78
N LEU A 126 0.50 -11.72 8.51
CA LEU A 126 -0.26 -10.57 9.02
C LEU A 126 -1.37 -10.12 8.05
N GLY A 127 -1.58 -10.84 6.95
CA GLY A 127 -2.52 -10.47 5.88
C GLY A 127 -3.96 -10.26 6.34
N ALA A 128 -4.39 -10.94 7.42
CA ALA A 128 -5.72 -10.71 8.00
C ALA A 128 -5.88 -9.33 8.65
N LYS A 129 -4.76 -8.66 9.00
CA LYS A 129 -4.74 -7.38 9.73
C LYS A 129 -4.24 -6.22 8.87
N SER A 130 -3.17 -6.43 8.14
CA SER A 130 -2.45 -5.38 7.40
C SER A 130 -1.98 -5.90 6.05
N ALA A 131 -1.57 -5.00 5.16
CA ALA A 131 -0.86 -5.41 3.95
C ALA A 131 0.48 -6.03 4.32
N ASP A 132 0.54 -7.36 4.30
CA ASP A 132 1.74 -8.16 4.56
C ASP A 132 2.51 -8.35 3.25
N MET A 133 3.25 -7.30 2.88
CA MET A 133 3.91 -7.20 1.58
C MET A 133 5.28 -7.86 1.62
N VAL A 134 5.45 -8.92 0.82
CA VAL A 134 6.75 -9.57 0.64
C VAL A 134 7.18 -9.50 -0.82
N PHE A 135 6.30 -9.92 -1.72
CA PHE A 135 6.57 -9.96 -3.16
C PHE A 135 5.98 -8.74 -3.89
N GLU A 136 5.07 -8.04 -3.22
CA GLU A 136 4.29 -6.92 -3.72
C GLU A 136 4.99 -5.57 -3.51
N ILE A 137 6.18 -5.58 -2.89
CA ILE A 137 6.92 -4.35 -2.54
C ILE A 137 7.24 -3.52 -3.79
N VAL A 138 7.77 -4.15 -4.85
CA VAL A 138 8.09 -3.46 -6.12
C VAL A 138 6.86 -2.81 -6.74
N PRO A 139 5.76 -3.54 -7.04
CA PRO A 139 4.58 -2.91 -7.64
C PRO A 139 3.88 -1.89 -6.73
N PHE A 140 3.99 -2.04 -5.40
CA PHE A 140 3.52 -1.01 -4.46
C PHE A 140 4.34 0.27 -4.58
N VAL A 141 5.67 0.17 -4.54
CA VAL A 141 6.58 1.31 -4.72
C VAL A 141 6.39 1.96 -6.10
N ASP A 142 6.21 1.18 -7.17
CA ASP A 142 5.89 1.71 -8.50
C ASP A 142 4.61 2.53 -8.50
N THR A 143 3.62 2.11 -7.71
CA THR A 143 2.36 2.85 -7.57
C THR A 143 2.58 4.18 -6.86
N LEU A 144 3.39 4.21 -5.80
CA LEU A 144 3.76 5.48 -5.15
C LEU A 144 4.58 6.38 -6.08
N CYS A 145 5.49 5.82 -6.88
CA CYS A 145 6.28 6.59 -7.86
C CYS A 145 5.36 7.21 -8.93
N ARG A 146 4.39 6.46 -9.44
CA ARG A 146 3.37 6.96 -10.38
C ARG A 146 2.53 8.08 -9.77
N ASP A 147 2.06 7.90 -8.53
CA ASP A 147 1.31 8.92 -7.80
C ASP A 147 2.16 10.20 -7.59
N LEU A 148 3.47 10.05 -7.36
CA LEU A 148 4.44 11.14 -7.23
C LEU A 148 4.85 11.76 -8.59
N GLY A 149 4.52 11.11 -9.71
CA GLY A 149 4.90 11.51 -11.07
C GLY A 149 6.40 11.39 -11.36
N ILE A 150 7.10 10.48 -10.69
CA ILE A 150 8.53 10.18 -10.90
C ILE A 150 8.69 8.82 -11.60
N GLU A 151 9.88 8.53 -12.14
CA GLU A 151 10.12 7.28 -12.86
C GLU A 151 9.99 6.09 -11.89
N SER A 152 9.34 5.00 -12.33
CA SER A 152 9.24 3.78 -11.51
C SER A 152 10.33 2.77 -11.86
N ARG A 153 10.80 2.76 -13.11
CA ARG A 153 11.87 1.87 -13.61
C ARG A 153 13.24 2.44 -13.26
N ARG A 154 13.99 1.75 -12.39
CA ARG A 154 15.22 2.27 -11.77
C ARG A 154 16.52 1.75 -12.37
N LYS A 155 16.50 0.68 -13.17
CA LYS A 155 17.72 -0.05 -13.60
C LYS A 155 17.98 -0.04 -15.10
N GLY A 156 16.96 0.20 -15.93
CA GLY A 156 17.02 0.31 -17.39
C GLY A 156 17.32 -1.01 -18.12
N GLY A 157 16.81 -1.13 -19.36
CA GLY A 157 17.10 -2.25 -20.25
C GLY A 157 16.71 -3.62 -19.68
N TRP A 158 17.57 -4.62 -19.85
CA TRP A 158 17.34 -5.99 -19.39
C TRP A 158 17.45 -6.13 -17.86
N ARG A 159 18.13 -5.20 -17.18
CA ARG A 159 18.29 -5.21 -15.72
C ARG A 159 16.95 -5.07 -15.00
N GLU A 160 15.97 -4.43 -15.62
CA GLU A 160 14.58 -4.35 -15.13
C GLU A 160 13.91 -5.71 -14.95
N ILE A 161 14.35 -6.72 -15.69
CA ILE A 161 13.73 -8.04 -15.72
C ILE A 161 14.55 -9.03 -14.88
N PHE A 162 15.87 -8.92 -14.93
CA PHE A 162 16.79 -9.95 -14.40
C PHE A 162 17.53 -9.55 -13.13
N GLU A 163 17.58 -8.27 -12.76
CA GLU A 163 18.19 -7.84 -11.50
C GLU A 163 17.13 -7.57 -10.43
N TRP A 164 17.45 -7.98 -9.20
CA TRP A 164 16.62 -7.69 -8.04
C TRP A 164 16.58 -6.18 -7.71
N TYR A 165 15.39 -5.72 -7.34
CA TYR A 165 15.18 -4.38 -6.80
C TYR A 165 15.55 -4.30 -5.32
N GLY A 166 16.21 -3.21 -4.95
CA GLY A 166 16.62 -2.94 -3.58
C GLY A 166 16.71 -1.44 -3.29
N VAL A 167 17.15 -1.13 -2.07
CA VAL A 167 17.13 0.25 -1.54
C VAL A 167 18.07 1.20 -2.27
N ASN A 168 19.18 0.68 -2.79
CA ASN A 168 20.14 1.47 -3.55
C ASN A 168 19.54 1.99 -4.86
N ASP A 169 18.49 1.35 -5.40
CA ASP A 169 17.82 1.81 -6.61
C ASP A 169 16.96 3.06 -6.37
N TYR A 170 16.74 3.44 -5.10
CA TYR A 170 15.90 4.57 -4.66
C TYR A 170 16.68 5.58 -3.81
N SER A 171 18.00 5.53 -3.79
CA SER A 171 18.81 6.40 -2.92
C SER A 171 18.65 7.90 -3.24
N GLU A 172 18.29 8.24 -4.48
CA GLU A 172 18.13 9.62 -4.96
C GLU A 172 16.66 10.03 -5.17
N VAL A 173 15.72 9.22 -4.67
CA VAL A 173 14.29 9.38 -5.00
C VAL A 173 13.70 10.68 -4.46
N VAL A 174 14.22 11.17 -3.33
CA VAL A 174 13.77 12.42 -2.71
C VAL A 174 14.26 13.61 -3.55
N GLU A 175 15.54 13.59 -3.95
CA GLU A 175 16.15 14.61 -4.79
C GLU A 175 15.50 14.66 -6.17
N GLU A 176 15.18 13.51 -6.77
CA GLU A 176 14.42 13.41 -8.01
C GLU A 176 13.07 14.10 -7.89
N TRP A 177 12.30 13.78 -6.84
CA TRP A 177 10.99 14.40 -6.60
C TRP A 177 11.10 15.90 -6.32
N MET A 178 12.08 16.33 -5.51
CA MET A 178 12.31 17.75 -5.25
C MET A 178 12.66 18.54 -6.52
N LYS A 179 13.49 17.98 -7.41
CA LYS A 179 13.81 18.58 -8.71
C LYS A 179 12.55 18.72 -9.57
N LYS A 180 11.72 17.67 -9.63
CA LYS A 180 10.44 17.69 -10.35
C LYS A 180 9.52 18.80 -9.84
N GLU A 181 9.39 18.92 -8.51
CA GLU A 181 8.56 19.93 -7.86
C GLU A 181 9.19 21.33 -7.85
N LYS A 182 10.38 21.50 -8.47
CA LYS A 182 11.16 22.75 -8.50
C LYS A 182 11.45 23.29 -7.09
N LEU A 183 11.64 22.40 -6.13
CA LEU A 183 11.95 22.73 -4.73
C LEU A 183 13.46 22.94 -4.50
N ALA A 184 14.28 22.72 -5.53
CA ALA A 184 15.74 22.73 -5.45
C ALA A 184 16.38 24.11 -5.15
N GLU A 185 15.60 25.19 -5.05
CA GLU A 185 16.10 26.54 -4.71
C GLU A 185 15.87 26.95 -3.24
N VAL A 186 15.21 26.14 -2.41
CA VAL A 186 14.78 26.55 -1.05
C VAL A 186 15.65 25.96 0.07
N GLY A 187 16.76 25.29 -0.27
CA GLY A 187 17.50 24.43 0.66
C GLY A 187 18.99 24.74 0.81
N GLU A 188 19.39 26.01 0.93
CA GLU A 188 20.57 26.32 1.76
C GLU A 188 20.04 26.56 3.19
N LEU A 189 20.22 25.57 4.06
CA LEU A 189 20.09 25.71 5.51
C LEU A 189 21.48 25.92 6.12
#